data_AF-A0A921LEP1-F1
#
_entry.id   AF-A0A921LEP1-F1
#
_cell.length_a   1.000
_cell.length_b   1.000
_cell.length_c   1.000
_cell.angle_alpha   90.00
_cell.angle_beta   90.00
_cell.angle_gamma   90.00
#
_symmetry.space_group_name_H-M   'P 1'
#
loop_
_entity.id
_entity.type
_entity.pdbx_description
1 polymer ?
#
loop_
_entity_poly.entity_id
_entity_poly.type
_entity_poly.pdbx_seq_one_letter_code
_entity_poly.pdbx_strand_id
1 'polypeptide(L)' 'MEKVLVIGCPGAGKSTFARKLRDRTSLPLYYLDMIWHRADGTNISREAFV' A
#
# COMPACT_ATOMS: atom_id res chain seq x y z
N MET A 1 -8.60 -14.81 5.75
CA MET A 1 -7.71 -14.07 4.84
C MET A 1 -6.82 -13.20 5.71
N GLU A 2 -5.51 -13.38 5.65
CA GLU A 2 -4.56 -12.60 6.45
C GLU A 2 -4.20 -11.30 5.74
N LYS A 3 -4.24 -10.18 6.45
CA LYS A 3 -3.90 -8.84 5.92
C LYS A 3 -3.01 -8.12 6.93
N VAL A 4 -2.03 -7.37 6.43
CA VAL A 4 -1.14 -6.55 7.26
C VAL A 4 -1.16 -5.11 6.75
N LEU A 5 -1.44 -4.17 7.65
CA LEU A 5 -1.38 -2.74 7.36
C LEU A 5 -0.06 -2.17 7.90
N VAL A 6 0.73 -1.54 7.02
CA VAL A 6 2.01 -0.92 7.38
C VAL A 6 1.83 0.59 7.54
N ILE A 7 1.84 1.07 8.77
CA ILE A 7 1.68 2.50 9.13
C ILE A 7 2.95 3.08 9.78
N GLY A 8 3.10 4.41 9.76
CA GLY A 8 4.22 5.10 10.38
C GLY A 8 4.62 6.41 9.69
N CYS A 9 5.57 7.14 10.29
CA CYS A 9 5.99 8.47 9.83
C CYS A 9 6.64 8.46 8.43
N PRO A 10 6.61 9.59 7.68
CA PRO A 10 7.44 9.78 6.49
C PRO A 10 8.91 9.48 6.80
N GLY A 11 9.63 8.82 5.88
CA GLY A 11 11.03 8.45 6.08
C GLY A 11 11.29 7.24 7.01
N ALA A 12 10.29 6.69 7.72
CA ALA A 12 10.48 5.57 8.65
C ALA A 12 10.79 4.20 7.99
N GLY A 13 10.98 4.14 6.67
CA GLY A 13 11.32 2.89 5.97
C GLY A 13 10.16 1.91 5.73
N LYS A 14 8.91 2.34 5.86
CA LYS A 14 7.69 1.53 5.65
C LYS A 14 7.72 0.70 4.37
N SER A 15 8.03 1.32 3.23
CA SER A 15 8.06 0.63 1.94
C SER A 15 9.15 -0.44 1.88
N THR A 16 10.27 -0.23 2.56
CA THR A 16 11.36 -1.22 2.68
C THR A 16 10.94 -2.39 3.55
N PHE A 17 10.27 -2.12 4.68
CA PHE A 17 9.70 -3.17 5.52
C PHE A 17 8.63 -3.98 4.78
N ALA A 18 7.69 -3.31 4.09
CA ALA A 18 6.59 -3.97 3.38
C ALA A 18 7.07 -4.91 2.26
N ARG A 19 8.13 -4.53 1.53
CA ARG A 19 8.78 -5.42 0.54
C ARG A 19 9.39 -6.66 1.20
N LYS A 20 10.17 -6.49 2.28
CA LYS A 20 10.76 -7.61 3.02
C LYS A 20 9.69 -8.53 3.62
N LEU A 21 8.57 -7.97 4.07
CA LEU A 21 7.43 -8.73 4.61
C LEU A 21 6.81 -9.59 3.51
N ARG A 22 6.47 -9.00 2.35
CA ARG A 22 5.98 -9.73 1.17
C ARG A 22 6.91 -10.89 0.81
N ASP A 23 8.21 -10.64 0.72
CA ASP A 23 9.19 -11.66 0.32
C ASP A 23 9.25 -12.85 1.30
N ARG A 24 8.91 -12.62 2.58
CA ARG A 24 8.90 -13.66 3.63
C ARG A 24 7.58 -14.40 3.76
N THR A 25 6.45 -13.71 3.57
CA THR A 25 5.11 -14.27 3.81
C THR A 25 4.40 -14.68 2.52
N SER A 26 4.93 -14.29 1.36
CA SER A 26 4.27 -14.40 0.06
C SER A 26 2.90 -13.69 -0.01
N LEU A 27 2.57 -12.83 0.96
CA LEU A 27 1.37 -12.01 0.91
C LEU A 27 1.53 -10.92 -0.16
N PRO A 28 0.51 -10.64 -0.97
CA PRO A 28 0.58 -9.58 -1.96
C PRO A 28 0.80 -8.20 -1.31
N LEU A 29 1.55 -7.34 -2.00
CA LEU A 29 1.87 -5.98 -1.55
C LEU A 29 1.10 -4.96 -2.37
N TYR A 30 0.27 -4.16 -1.70
CA TYR A 30 -0.50 -3.08 -2.30
C TYR A 30 -0.06 -1.72 -1.75
N TYR A 31 0.25 -0.78 -2.64
CA TYR A 31 0.54 0.61 -2.31
C TYR A 31 -0.76 1.42 -2.41
N LEU A 32 -1.47 1.57 -1.29
CA LEU A 32 -2.80 2.18 -1.26
C LEU A 32 -2.80 3.63 -1.76
N ASP A 33 -1.73 4.37 -1.51
CA ASP A 33 -1.51 5.73 -1.99
C ASP A 33 -1.40 5.78 -3.53
N MET A 34 -0.66 4.85 -4.12
CA MET A 34 -0.54 4.75 -5.58
C MET A 34 -1.82 4.28 -6.27
N ILE A 35 -2.67 3.54 -5.56
CA ILE A 35 -3.99 3.11 -6.09
C ILE A 35 -4.99 4.26 -5.99
N TRP A 36 -4.96 5.00 -4.89
CA TRP A 36 -5.94 6.05 -4.62
C TRP A 36 -5.77 7.26 -5.54
N HIS A 37 -4.54 7.69 -5.79
CA HIS A 37 -4.23 8.90 -6.55
C HIS A 37 -4.01 8.62 -8.04
N ARG A 38 -4.72 9.36 -8.90
CA ARG A 38 -4.47 9.39 -10.34
C ARG A 38 -3.36 10.39 -10.69
N ALA A 39 -2.76 10.20 -11.87
CA ALA A 39 -1.71 11.08 -12.40
C ALA A 39 -2.19 12.52 -12.64
N ASP A 40 -3.50 12.72 -12.85
CA ASP A 40 -4.13 14.03 -13.02
C ASP A 40 -4.42 14.74 -11.68
N GLY A 41 -4.02 14.16 -10.54
CA GLY A 41 -4.25 14.71 -9.20
C GLY A 41 -5.65 14.45 -8.65
N THR A 42 -6.53 13.78 -9.40
CA THR A 42 -7.82 13.31 -8.88
C THR A 42 -7.66 11.97 -8.15
N ASN A 43 -8.71 11.55 -7.44
CA ASN A 43 -8.74 10.24 -6.81
C ASN A 43 -9.68 9.31 -7.57
N ILE A 44 -9.44 8.00 -7.47
CA ILE A 44 -10.40 7.00 -7.93
C ILE A 44 -11.71 7.10 -7.12
N SER A 45 -12.80 6.54 -7.66
CA SER A 45 -14.05 6.49 -6.91
C SER A 45 -13.92 5.52 -5.73
N ARG A 46 -14.75 5.70 -4.70
CA ARG A 46 -14.71 4.79 -3.53
C ARG A 46 -15.05 3.37 -3.94
N GLU A 47 -15.96 3.19 -4.89
CA GLU A 47 -16.39 1.90 -5.42
C GLU A 47 -15.25 1.18 -6.14
N ALA A 48 -14.37 1.93 -6.82
CA ALA A 48 -13.19 1.38 -7.48
C ALA A 48 -12.04 1.04 -6.51
N PHE A 49 -12.12 1.51 -5.26
CA PHE A 49 -11.11 1.26 -4.22
C PHE A 49 -11.44 0.06 -3.31
N VAL A 50 -12.64 -0.54 -3.46
CA VAL A 50 -13.17 -1.64 -2.63
C VAL A 50 -12.86 -3.01 -3.23
#